data_AF-A0A7Y5LGL0-F1
#
_entry.id   AF-A0A7Y5LGL0-F1
#
_cell.length_a   1.000
_cell.length_b   1.000
_cell.length_c   1.000
_cell.angle_alpha   90.00
_cell.angle_beta   90.00
_cell.angle_gamma   90.00
#
_symmetry.space_group_name_H-M   'P 1'
#
loop_
_entity.id
_entity.type
_entity.pdbx_description
1 polymer ?
#
loop_
_entity_poly.entity_id
_entity_poly.type
_entity_poly.pdbx_seq_one_letter_code
_entity_poly.pdbx_strand_id
1 'polypeptide(L)'
;MPFWRSDLIDFALRHETEKHIREQMEWIGRDPENAAPYYNLAQLYRIDGRAEEALGLLLEAVRLDAGFAGAHVALAEMYAVKGDYPAAWKHARSAESSGNSAGIELLSRYGVATDR
;
A
#
# COMPACT_ATOMS: atom_id res chain seq x y z
N MET A 1 -6.09 -28.59 -7.35
CA MET A 1 -6.97 -27.63 -8.07
C MET A 1 -6.82 -27.88 -9.56
N PRO A 2 -7.90 -27.86 -10.37
CA PRO A 2 -7.77 -28.11 -11.80
C PRO A 2 -7.05 -26.96 -12.51
N PHE A 3 -6.20 -27.31 -13.48
CA PHE A 3 -5.27 -26.42 -14.19
C PHE A 3 -5.94 -25.20 -14.83
N TRP A 4 -7.15 -25.35 -15.40
CA TRP A 4 -7.90 -24.24 -16.02
C TRP A 4 -8.35 -23.15 -15.05
N ARG A 5 -8.45 -23.46 -13.74
CA ARG A 5 -8.84 -22.48 -12.72
C ARG A 5 -7.68 -21.58 -12.31
N SER A 6 -6.43 -22.02 -12.42
CA SER A 6 -5.29 -21.14 -12.15
C SER A 6 -4.96 -20.34 -13.40
N ASP A 7 -4.71 -20.99 -14.53
CA ASP A 7 -4.18 -20.28 -15.70
C ASP A 7 -5.13 -19.22 -16.28
N LEU A 8 -6.45 -19.50 -16.33
CA LEU A 8 -7.43 -18.55 -16.87
C LEU A 8 -7.77 -17.43 -15.87
N ILE A 9 -7.88 -17.76 -14.59
CA ILE A 9 -8.15 -16.76 -13.54
C ILE A 9 -6.93 -15.88 -13.37
N ASP A 10 -5.73 -16.45 -13.29
CA ASP A 10 -4.48 -15.70 -13.19
C ASP A 10 -4.25 -14.83 -14.43
N PHE A 11 -4.58 -15.32 -15.63
CA PHE A 11 -4.55 -14.50 -16.85
C PHE A 11 -5.55 -13.34 -16.80
N ALA A 12 -6.81 -13.58 -16.43
CA ALA A 12 -7.83 -12.54 -16.33
C ALA A 12 -7.48 -11.50 -15.27
N LEU A 13 -7.02 -11.94 -14.09
CA LEU A 13 -6.58 -11.07 -13.00
C LEU A 13 -5.37 -10.21 -13.42
N ARG A 14 -4.39 -10.79 -14.13
CA ARG A 14 -3.26 -10.02 -14.67
C ARG A 14 -3.73 -8.98 -15.68
N HIS A 15 -4.56 -9.36 -16.65
CA HIS A 15 -5.07 -8.43 -17.65
C HIS A 15 -5.89 -7.28 -17.02
N GLU A 16 -6.73 -7.59 -16.03
CA GLU A 16 -7.46 -6.58 -15.27
C GLU A 16 -6.51 -5.69 -14.47
N THR A 17 -5.51 -6.25 -13.78
CA THR A 17 -4.52 -5.49 -13.01
C THR A 17 -3.76 -4.51 -13.90
N GLU A 18 -3.29 -4.95 -15.07
CA GLU A 18 -2.63 -4.08 -16.05
C GLU A 18 -3.52 -2.94 -16.55
N LYS A 19 -4.82 -3.21 -16.78
CA LYS A 19 -5.78 -2.17 -17.16
C LYS A 19 -5.92 -1.12 -16.06
N HIS A 20 -6.11 -1.55 -14.82
CA HIS A 20 -6.23 -0.62 -13.69
C HIS A 20 -4.93 0.17 -13.45
N ILE A 21 -3.76 -0.44 -13.66
CA ILE A 21 -2.46 0.25 -13.59
C ILE A 21 -2.44 1.41 -14.59
N ARG A 22 -2.82 1.16 -15.85
CA ARG A 22 -2.86 2.20 -16.88
C ARG A 22 -3.82 3.32 -16.51
N GLU A 23 -5.00 2.99 -16.01
CA GLU A 23 -5.99 3.97 -15.56
C GLU A 23 -5.40 4.87 -14.46
N GLN A 24 -4.76 4.31 -13.42
CA GLN A 24 -4.16 5.12 -12.36
C GLN A 24 -3.01 6.00 -12.87
N MET A 25 -2.20 5.51 -13.82
CA MET A 25 -1.14 6.34 -14.44
C MET A 25 -1.72 7.50 -15.25
N GLU A 26 -2.85 7.31 -15.95
CA GLU A 26 -3.55 8.40 -16.62
C GLU A 26 -4.10 9.43 -15.63
N TRP A 27 -4.65 8.98 -14.49
CA TRP A 27 -5.10 9.88 -13.42
C TRP A 27 -3.95 10.72 -12.86
N ILE A 28 -2.79 10.09 -12.56
CA ILE A 28 -1.58 10.79 -12.13
C ILE A 28 -1.13 11.82 -13.17
N GLY A 29 -1.19 11.47 -14.47
CA GLY A 29 -0.82 12.39 -15.54
C GLY A 29 -1.75 13.61 -15.66
N ARG A 30 -3.02 13.48 -15.24
CA ARG A 30 -4.01 14.58 -15.26
C ARG A 30 -3.95 15.43 -13.99
N ASP A 31 -3.74 14.79 -12.84
CA ASP A 31 -3.73 15.43 -11.53
C ASP A 31 -2.60 14.83 -10.67
N PRO A 32 -1.37 15.32 -10.84
CA PRO A 32 -0.19 14.74 -10.17
C PRO A 32 -0.13 15.07 -8.68
N GLU A 33 -0.93 16.01 -8.19
CA GLU A 33 -0.96 16.41 -6.77
C GLU A 33 -1.96 15.60 -5.94
N ASN A 34 -2.82 14.81 -6.59
CA ASN A 34 -3.76 13.93 -5.92
C ASN A 34 -3.05 12.67 -5.41
N ALA A 35 -3.06 12.47 -4.10
CA ALA A 35 -2.44 11.32 -3.45
C ALA A 35 -3.14 9.96 -3.73
N ALA A 36 -4.44 9.97 -4.03
CA ALA A 36 -5.23 8.73 -4.13
C ALA A 36 -4.82 7.83 -5.30
N PRO A 37 -4.57 8.33 -6.53
CA PRO A 37 -4.01 7.53 -7.61
C PRO A 37 -2.68 6.85 -7.27
N TYR A 38 -1.78 7.50 -6.54
CA TYR A 38 -0.51 6.89 -6.12
C TYR A 38 -0.73 5.75 -5.13
N TYR A 39 -1.59 5.95 -4.13
CA TYR A 39 -2.00 4.88 -3.20
C TYR A 39 -2.63 3.69 -3.95
N ASN A 40 -3.59 3.95 -4.84
CA ASN A 40 -4.26 2.90 -5.62
C ASN A 40 -3.28 2.14 -6.53
N LEU A 41 -2.37 2.85 -7.19
CA LEU A 41 -1.33 2.25 -8.01
C LEU A 41 -0.40 1.38 -7.18
N ALA A 42 -0.04 1.81 -5.97
CA ALA A 42 0.77 1.02 -5.05
C ALA A 42 0.08 -0.30 -4.65
N GLN A 43 -1.23 -0.26 -4.38
CA GLN A 43 -2.00 -1.47 -4.07
C GLN A 43 -2.01 -2.45 -5.25
N LEU A 44 -2.15 -1.95 -6.48
CA LEU A 44 -2.06 -2.78 -7.68
C LEU A 44 -0.66 -3.38 -7.84
N TYR A 45 0.40 -2.60 -7.60
CA TYR A 45 1.78 -3.08 -7.66
C TYR A 45 2.08 -4.12 -6.59
N ARG A 46 1.48 -4.03 -5.40
CA ARG A 46 1.57 -5.09 -4.38
C ARG A 46 0.98 -6.41 -4.87
N ILE A 47 -0.17 -6.36 -5.54
CA ILE A 47 -0.83 -7.56 -6.13
C ILE A 47 0.02 -8.14 -7.26
N ASP A 48 0.67 -7.27 -8.05
CA ASP A 48 1.55 -7.65 -9.16
C ASP A 48 2.96 -8.10 -8.70
N GLY A 49 3.22 -8.19 -7.40
CA GLY A 49 4.52 -8.62 -6.84
C GLY A 49 5.62 -7.54 -6.88
N ARG A 50 5.29 -6.32 -7.30
CA ARG A 50 6.17 -5.15 -7.45
C ARG A 50 6.25 -4.35 -6.14
N ALA A 51 6.66 -5.03 -5.07
CA ALA A 51 6.59 -4.50 -3.71
C ALA A 51 7.45 -3.24 -3.50
N GLU A 52 8.63 -3.15 -4.11
CA GLU A 52 9.49 -1.97 -3.93
C GLU A 52 8.98 -0.73 -4.67
N GLU A 53 8.41 -0.91 -5.87
CA GLU A 53 7.75 0.21 -6.55
C GLU A 53 6.49 0.66 -5.81
N ALA A 54 5.73 -0.27 -5.23
CA ALA A 54 4.60 0.08 -4.37
C ALA A 54 5.03 0.92 -3.16
N LEU A 55 6.17 0.59 -2.54
CA LEU A 55 6.69 1.36 -1.40
C LEU A 55 6.97 2.81 -1.80
N GLY A 56 7.63 3.02 -2.95
CA GLY A 56 7.89 4.36 -3.46
C GLY A 56 6.62 5.17 -3.73
N LEU A 57 5.59 4.53 -4.29
CA LEU A 57 4.30 5.17 -4.56
C LEU A 57 3.54 5.54 -3.28
N LEU A 58 3.59 4.69 -2.25
CA LEU A 58 2.99 5.01 -0.95
C LEU A 58 3.70 6.16 -0.26
N LEU A 59 5.03 6.23 -0.36
CA LEU A 59 5.81 7.36 0.15
C LEU A 59 5.44 8.66 -0.56
N GLU A 60 5.19 8.60 -1.87
CA GLU A 60 4.72 9.75 -2.63
C GLU A 60 3.29 10.17 -2.23
N ALA A 61 2.39 9.20 -2.02
CA ALA A 61 1.04 9.47 -1.54
C ALA A 61 1.04 10.23 -0.20
N VAL A 62 1.88 9.81 0.76
CA VAL A 62 1.98 10.52 2.07
C VAL A 62 2.79 11.82 1.99
N ARG A 63 3.59 12.02 0.94
CA ARG A 63 4.24 13.30 0.66
C ARG A 63 3.22 14.33 0.15
N LEU A 64 2.28 13.90 -0.69
CA LEU A 64 1.22 14.72 -1.26
C LEU A 64 0.11 15.00 -0.22
N ASP A 65 -0.28 13.99 0.55
CA ASP A 65 -1.22 14.11 1.65
C ASP A 65 -0.68 13.43 2.91
N ALA A 66 -0.10 14.24 3.81
CA ALA A 66 0.45 13.77 5.08
C ALA A 66 -0.60 13.18 6.03
N GLY A 67 -1.89 13.40 5.79
CA GLY A 67 -3.00 12.85 6.55
C GLY A 67 -3.59 11.58 5.93
N PHE A 68 -3.01 11.05 4.84
CA PHE A 68 -3.57 9.90 4.14
C PHE A 68 -3.43 8.62 4.98
N ALA A 69 -4.46 8.36 5.80
CA ALA A 69 -4.50 7.23 6.72
C ALA A 69 -4.28 5.87 6.03
N GLY A 70 -4.92 5.63 4.89
CA GLY A 70 -4.77 4.39 4.12
C GLY A 70 -3.33 4.13 3.65
N ALA A 71 -2.65 5.16 3.12
CA ALA A 71 -1.26 5.04 2.69
C ALA A 71 -0.33 4.80 3.88
N HIS A 72 -0.58 5.46 5.02
CA HIS A 72 0.15 5.22 6.25
C HIS A 72 -0.02 3.80 6.81
N VAL A 73 -1.23 3.23 6.77
CA VAL A 73 -1.44 1.82 7.15
C VAL A 73 -0.68 0.88 6.21
N ALA A 74 -0.76 1.11 4.90
CA ALA A 74 -0.06 0.28 3.93
C ALA A 74 1.48 0.34 4.10
N LEU A 75 2.03 1.52 4.40
CA LEU A 75 3.45 1.67 4.75
C LEU A 75 3.80 0.91 6.04
N ALA A 76 2.97 1.03 7.08
CA ALA A 76 3.20 0.32 8.34
C ALA A 76 3.27 -1.20 8.14
N GLU A 77 2.36 -1.77 7.36
CA GLU A 77 2.38 -3.18 6.97
C GLU A 77 3.67 -3.56 6.24
N MET A 78 4.05 -2.79 5.22
CA MET A 78 5.20 -3.11 4.39
C MET A 78 6.51 -3.03 5.17
N TYR A 79 6.69 -2.00 6.01
CA TYR A 79 7.86 -1.89 6.87
C TYR A 79 7.91 -2.99 7.93
N ALA A 80 6.76 -3.41 8.48
CA ALA A 80 6.69 -4.54 9.39
C ALA A 80 7.14 -5.85 8.73
N VAL A 81 6.73 -6.10 7.49
CA VAL A 81 7.17 -7.27 6.71
C VAL A 81 8.68 -7.21 6.42
N LYS A 82 9.23 -6.02 6.18
CA LYS A 82 10.68 -5.80 6.00
C LYS A 82 11.46 -5.87 7.32
N GLY A 83 10.80 -5.95 8.47
CA GLY A 83 11.41 -5.95 9.80
C GLY A 83 11.83 -4.56 10.31
N ASP A 84 11.50 -3.48 9.59
CA ASP A 84 11.75 -2.11 10.02
C ASP A 84 10.59 -1.62 10.91
N TYR A 85 10.57 -2.13 12.14
CA TYR A 85 9.55 -1.79 13.12
C TYR A 85 9.53 -0.31 13.53
N PRO A 86 10.67 0.42 13.62
CA PRO A 86 10.65 1.86 13.85
C PRO A 86 9.87 2.63 12.78
N ALA A 87 10.14 2.35 11.49
CA ALA A 87 9.39 2.98 10.39
C ALA A 87 7.92 2.56 10.41
N ALA A 88 7.64 1.29 10.71
CA ALA A 88 6.28 0.78 10.80
C ALA A 88 5.45 1.50 11.88
N TRP A 89 6.00 1.64 13.10
CA TRP A 89 5.35 2.36 14.19
C TRP A 89 5.15 3.84 13.88
N LYS A 90 6.11 4.48 13.23
CA LYS A 90 5.98 5.88 12.78
C LYS A 90 4.75 6.06 11.91
N HIS A 91 4.60 5.23 10.87
CA HIS A 91 3.46 5.33 9.96
C HIS A 91 2.15 4.88 10.61
N ALA A 92 2.16 3.87 11.48
CA ALA A 92 0.98 3.46 12.23
C ALA A 92 0.43 4.60 13.11
N ARG A 93 1.30 5.38 13.77
CA ARG A 93 0.90 6.54 14.58
C ARG A 93 0.36 7.70 13.72
N SER A 94 0.93 7.91 12.54
CA SER A 94 0.39 8.90 11.58
C SER A 94 -1.01 8.51 11.08
N ALA A 95 -1.25 7.22 10.80
CA ALA A 95 -2.58 6.71 10.47
C ALA A 95 -3.57 6.90 11.62
N GLU A 96 -3.14 6.60 12.86
CA GLU A 96 -3.97 6.74 14.05
C GLU A 96 -4.37 8.21 14.30
N SER A 97 -3.43 9.13 14.13
CA SER A 97 -3.67 10.58 14.22
C SER A 97 -4.71 11.07 13.18
N SER A 98 -4.86 10.32 12.09
CA SER A 98 -5.83 10.57 11.02
C SER A 98 -7.11 9.73 11.18
N GLY A 99 -7.30 9.07 12.33
CA GLY A 99 -8.50 8.31 12.68
C GLY A 99 -8.49 6.82 12.32
N ASN A 100 -7.35 6.24 11.94
CA ASN A 100 -7.23 4.83 11.58
C ASN A 100 -6.19 4.09 12.45
N SER A 101 -6.66 3.27 13.39
CA SER A 101 -5.84 2.47 14.32
C SER A 101 -5.30 1.16 13.74
N ALA A 102 -5.64 0.79 12.50
CA ALA A 102 -5.34 -0.53 11.96
C ALA A 102 -3.83 -0.87 12.00
N GLY A 103 -2.97 0.11 11.72
CA GLY A 103 -1.51 -0.08 11.79
C GLY A 103 -1.01 -0.39 13.20
N ILE A 104 -1.57 0.28 14.22
CA ILE A 104 -1.22 0.08 15.64
C ILE A 104 -1.66 -1.31 16.10
N GLU A 105 -2.89 -1.70 15.74
CA GLU A 105 -3.45 -3.01 16.05
C GLU A 105 -2.64 -4.13 15.39
N LEU A 106 -2.24 -3.94 14.13
CA LEU A 106 -1.40 -4.88 13.39
C LEU A 106 -0.05 -5.10 14.09
N LEU A 107 0.66 -4.03 14.43
CA LEU A 107 1.97 -4.13 15.08
C LEU A 107 1.89 -4.74 16.49
N SER A 108 0.82 -4.40 17.22
CA SER A 108 0.56 -4.99 18.54
C SER A 108 0.35 -6.51 18.45
N ARG A 109 -0.38 -6.99 17.42
CA ARG A 109 -0.58 -8.43 17.19
C ARG A 109 0.72 -9.17 16.84
N TYR A 110 1.65 -8.50 16.18
CA TYR A 110 2.99 -9.06 15.91
C TYR A 110 3.90 -9.08 17.14
N GLY A 111 3.43 -8.62 18.31
CA GLY A 111 4.22 -8.58 19.54
C GLY A 111 5.36 -7.58 19.49
N VAL A 112 5.33 -6.64 18.55
CA VAL A 112 6.35 -5.61 18.40
C VAL A 112 6.16 -4.61 19.52
N ALA A 113 7.15 -4.46 20.40
CA ALA A 113 7.08 -3.48 21.47
C ALA A 113 7.01 -2.06 20.90
N THR A 114 6.20 -1.21 21.52
CA THR A 114 6.27 0.23 21.29
C THR A 114 7.50 0.76 22.03
N ASP A 115 8.50 1.25 21.32
CA ASP A 115 9.50 2.10 21.96
C ASP A 115 8.76 3.34 22.49
N ARG A 116 8.74 3.45 23.82
CA ARG A 116 8.17 4.54 24.61
C ARG A 116 9.25 5.57 24.90
#